data_AF-A0A7X9GRR6-F1
#
_entry.id   AF-A0A7X9GRR6-F1
#
_cell.length_a   1.000
_cell.length_b   1.000
_cell.length_c   1.000
_cell.angle_alpha   90.00
_cell.angle_beta   90.00
_cell.angle_gamma   90.00
#
_symmetry.space_group_name_H-M   'P 1'
#
loop_
_entity.id
_entity.type
_entity.pdbx_description
1 polymer ?
#
loop_
_entity_poly.entity_id
_entity_poly.type
_entity_poly.pdbx_seq_one_letter_code
_entity_poly.pdbx_strand_id
1 'polypeptide(L)'
;AVSIHKAQGLEYDSVKIVITDEVEELVTHNIFYTAITRARENLKIYWTPEVEEKVISRIKPRDISKDVELLKNYITHEPNDDSFDFLM
;
A
#
# COMPACT_ATOMS: atom_id res chain seq x y z
N ALA A 1 -0.37 1.73 24.59
CA ALA A 1 -0.10 1.27 23.21
C ALA A 1 -1.32 1.59 22.34
N VAL A 2 -1.11 2.07 21.12
CA VAL A 2 -2.21 2.42 20.19
C VAL A 2 -2.00 1.64 18.90
N SER A 3 -3.05 1.01 18.37
CA SER A 3 -2.96 0.29 17.10
C SER A 3 -2.80 1.29 15.94
N ILE A 4 -2.10 0.88 14.88
CA ILE A 4 -1.82 1.73 13.70
C ILE A 4 -3.12 2.31 13.11
N HIS A 5 -4.19 1.50 13.07
CA HIS A 5 -5.52 1.93 12.62
C HIS A 5 -6.13 3.07 13.45
N LYS A 6 -5.85 3.14 14.77
CA LYS A 6 -6.38 4.17 15.67
C LYS A 6 -5.54 5.46 15.69
N ALA A 7 -4.37 5.44 15.05
CA ALA A 7 -3.47 6.59 14.94
C ALA A 7 -3.65 7.38 13.62
N GLN A 8 -4.67 7.11 12.78
CA GLN A 8 -4.89 7.84 11.53
C GLN A 8 -5.07 9.35 11.75
N GLY A 9 -4.37 10.17 10.97
CA GLY A 9 -4.36 11.63 11.05
C GLY A 9 -3.45 12.23 12.14
N LEU A 10 -2.87 11.40 13.01
CA LEU A 10 -1.93 11.84 14.04
C LEU A 10 -0.49 11.55 13.62
N GLU A 11 0.42 12.45 13.95
CA GLU A 11 1.87 12.31 13.81
C GLU A 11 2.52 12.54 15.18
N TYR A 12 3.63 11.88 15.43
CA TYR A 12 4.35 11.94 16.70
C TYR A 12 5.84 12.21 16.45
N ASP A 13 6.47 12.96 17.35
CA ASP A 13 7.92 13.24 17.24
C ASP A 13 8.75 11.96 17.34
N SER A 14 8.29 11.00 18.15
CA SER A 14 8.89 9.68 18.24
C SER A 14 7.86 8.55 18.21
N VAL A 15 8.14 7.51 17.43
CA VAL A 15 7.32 6.29 17.31
C VAL A 15 8.18 5.06 17.57
N LYS A 16 7.62 4.11 18.33
CA LYS A 16 8.18 2.77 18.54
C LYS A 16 7.22 1.74 17.95
N ILE A 17 7.67 1.04 16.91
CA ILE A 17 6.93 -0.05 16.29
C ILE A 17 7.41 -1.36 16.90
N VAL A 18 6.49 -2.22 17.32
CA VAL A 18 6.79 -3.57 17.81
C VAL A 18 6.05 -4.55 16.91
N ILE A 19 6.79 -5.47 16.29
CA ILE A 19 6.24 -6.52 15.43
C ILE A 19 6.64 -7.86 16.03
N THR A 20 5.64 -8.68 16.34
CA THR A 20 5.81 -10.04 16.83
C THR A 20 5.51 -11.04 15.71
N ASP A 21 5.98 -12.27 15.89
CA ASP A 21 5.72 -13.40 14.98
C ASP A 21 4.25 -13.81 14.88
N GLU A 22 3.37 -13.26 15.73
CA GLU A 22 1.93 -13.54 15.72
C GLU A 22 1.16 -12.61 14.77
N VAL A 23 1.75 -11.46 14.41
CA VAL A 23 1.06 -10.37 13.69
C VAL A 23 1.83 -9.91 12.45
N GLU A 24 3.01 -10.45 12.20
CA GLU A 24 3.87 -10.13 11.07
C GLU A 24 3.19 -10.40 9.73
N GLU A 25 2.34 -11.43 9.65
CA GLU A 25 1.59 -11.74 8.42
C GLU A 25 0.58 -10.67 8.03
N LEU A 26 0.11 -9.89 9.01
CA LEU A 26 -0.80 -8.78 8.78
C LEU A 26 -0.06 -7.50 8.37
N VAL A 27 1.28 -7.48 8.45
CA VAL A 27 2.10 -6.32 8.11
C VAL A 27 2.29 -6.24 6.60
N THR A 28 1.29 -5.68 5.94
CA THR A 28 1.38 -5.33 4.51
C THR A 28 2.25 -4.10 4.29
N HIS A 29 2.72 -3.90 3.06
CA HIS A 29 3.46 -2.69 2.66
C HIS A 29 2.78 -1.39 3.11
N ASN A 30 1.46 -1.27 2.92
CA ASN A 30 0.72 -0.06 3.27
C ASN A 30 0.67 0.16 4.79
N ILE A 31 0.48 -0.89 5.57
CA ILE A 31 0.46 -0.80 7.04
C ILE A 31 1.84 -0.41 7.57
N PHE A 32 2.89 -1.03 7.04
CA PHE A 32 4.26 -0.75 7.42
C PHE A 32 4.67 0.69 7.04
N TYR A 33 4.40 1.10 5.80
CA TYR A 33 4.62 2.48 5.34
C TYR A 33 3.85 3.50 6.18
N THR A 34 2.59 3.19 6.51
CA THR A 34 1.78 4.07 7.37
C THR A 34 2.41 4.18 8.76
N ALA A 35 2.90 3.10 9.34
CA ALA A 35 3.52 3.11 10.67
C ALA A 35 4.82 3.92 10.68
N ILE A 36 5.64 3.82 9.62
CA ILE A 36 6.87 4.61 9.44
C ILE A 36 6.55 6.11 9.37
N THR A 37 5.59 6.49 8.53
CA THR A 37 5.24 7.90 8.29
C THR A 37 4.53 8.58 9.46
N ARG A 38 4.20 7.86 10.55
CA ARG A 38 3.74 8.48 11.81
C ARG A 38 4.86 9.15 12.61
N ALA A 39 6.12 8.79 12.37
CA ALA A 39 7.26 9.40 13.04
C ALA A 39 7.70 10.68 12.31
N ARG A 40 7.80 11.79 13.02
CA ARG A 40 8.35 13.05 12.49
C ARG A 40 9.86 13.11 12.57
N GLU A 41 10.43 12.68 13.70
CA GLU A 41 11.87 12.79 13.94
C GLU A 41 12.51 11.42 14.22
N ASN A 42 11.95 10.63 15.13
CA ASN A 42 12.61 9.44 15.66
C ASN A 42 11.75 8.19 15.50
N LEU A 43 12.23 7.21 14.73
CA LEU A 43 11.60 5.91 14.57
C LEU A 43 12.48 4.82 15.17
N LYS A 44 11.89 3.92 15.96
CA LYS A 44 12.54 2.68 16.40
C LYS A 44 11.63 1.48 16.19
N ILE A 45 12.17 0.42 15.60
CA ILE A 45 11.45 -0.81 15.32
C ILE A 45 12.04 -1.94 16.16
N TYR A 46 11.16 -2.74 16.75
CA TYR A 46 11.49 -3.89 17.58
C TYR A 46 10.86 -5.14 16.96
N TRP A 47 11.71 -6.08 16.58
CA TRP A 47 11.37 -7.39 16.03
C TRP A 47 12.55 -8.34 16.24
N THR A 48 12.36 -9.64 16.00
CA THR A 48 13.48 -10.58 15.88
C THR A 48 14.03 -10.57 14.45
N PRO A 49 15.26 -11.06 14.20
CA PRO A 49 15.83 -11.15 12.86
C PRO A 49 14.96 -11.93 11.87
N GLU A 50 14.28 -12.98 12.34
CA GLU A 50 13.41 -13.82 11.51
C GLU A 50 12.15 -13.06 11.08
N VAL A 51 11.56 -12.28 11.99
CA VAL A 51 10.40 -11.42 11.69
C VAL A 51 10.79 -10.29 10.74
N GLU A 52 11.98 -9.70 10.91
CA GLU A 52 12.52 -8.71 9.97
C GLU A 52 12.58 -9.26 8.54
N GLU A 53 13.20 -10.43 8.36
CA GLU A 53 13.34 -11.05 7.06
C GLU A 53 11.98 -11.33 6.40
N LYS A 54 11.02 -11.88 7.17
CA LYS A 54 9.65 -12.11 6.71
C LYS A 54 8.96 -10.82 6.26
N VAL A 55 9.04 -9.76 7.06
CA VAL A 55 8.37 -8.49 6.77
C VAL A 55 9.00 -7.81 5.55
N ILE A 56 10.33 -7.69 5.51
CA ILE A 56 11.05 -7.01 4.42
C ILE A 56 10.91 -7.77 3.10
N SER A 57 10.98 -9.11 3.10
CA SER A 57 10.83 -9.91 1.87
C SER A 57 9.45 -9.81 1.22
N ARG A 58 8.40 -9.57 2.02
CA ARG A 58 7.01 -9.40 1.57
C ARG A 58 6.69 -7.96 1.16
N ILE A 59 7.47 -6.97 1.59
CA ILE A 59 7.29 -5.57 1.21
C ILE A 59 7.69 -5.40 -0.26
N LYS A 60 6.68 -5.32 -1.13
CA LYS A 60 6.82 -5.01 -2.55
C LYS A 60 5.77 -4.00 -3.00
N PRO A 61 6.10 -3.12 -3.95
CA PRO A 61 5.10 -2.28 -4.60
C PRO A 61 3.98 -3.14 -5.17
N ARG A 62 2.73 -2.67 -5.06
CA ARG A 62 1.61 -3.34 -5.70
C ARG A 62 1.80 -3.32 -7.20
N ASP A 63 1.72 -4.48 -7.84
CA ASP A 63 1.68 -4.56 -9.30
C ASP A 63 0.33 -4.06 -9.80
N ILE A 64 0.35 -2.93 -10.52
CA ILE A 64 -0.82 -2.27 -11.11
C ILE A 64 -0.85 -2.41 -12.63
N SER A 65 0.03 -3.22 -13.21
CA SER A 65 0.20 -3.32 -14.66
C SER A 65 -1.09 -3.74 -15.38
N LYS A 66 -1.83 -4.68 -14.78
CA LYS A 66 -3.13 -5.14 -15.31
C LYS A 66 -4.18 -4.04 -15.33
N ASP A 67 -4.26 -3.26 -14.25
CA ASP A 67 -5.22 -2.15 -14.15
C ASP A 67 -4.90 -1.09 -15.20
N VAL A 68 -3.61 -0.78 -15.39
CA VAL A 68 -3.14 0.13 -16.45
C VAL A 68 -3.48 -0.39 -17.84
N GLU A 69 -3.32 -1.69 -18.09
CA GLU A 69 -3.65 -2.31 -19.37
C GLU A 69 -5.15 -2.27 -19.67
N LEU A 70 -5.99 -2.57 -18.68
CA LEU A 70 -7.44 -2.42 -18.80
C LEU A 70 -7.83 -0.98 -19.12
N LEU A 71 -7.29 -0.01 -18.38
CA LEU A 71 -7.58 1.42 -18.61
C LEU A 71 -7.14 1.87 -20.01
N LYS A 72 -5.97 1.42 -20.49
CA LYS A 72 -5.52 1.70 -21.86
C LYS A 72 -6.54 1.21 -22.87
N ASN A 73 -7.02 -0.03 -22.75
CA ASN A 73 -7.99 -0.61 -23.68
C ASN A 73 -9.32 0.17 -23.73
N TYR A 74 -9.77 0.72 -22.59
CA TYR A 74 -10.97 1.57 -22.54
C TYR A 74 -10.73 2.96 -23.15
N ILE A 75 -9.55 3.54 -22.97
CA ILE A 75 -9.21 4.87 -23.51
C ILE A 75 -8.91 4.81 -25.01
N THR A 76 -8.34 3.71 -25.52
CA THR A 76 -8.02 3.54 -26.94
C THR A 76 -9.16 2.95 -27.77
N HIS A 77 -10.28 2.53 -27.15
CA HIS A 77 -11.53 2.36 -27.88
C HIS A 77 -12.09 3.75 -28.19
N GLU A 78 -11.70 4.32 -29.34
CA GLU A 78 -12.56 5.32 -29.97
C GLU A 78 -13.94 4.67 -30.20
N PRO A 79 -15.05 5.38 -29.92
CA PRO A 79 -16.34 4.88 -30.36
C PRO A 79 -16.27 4.81 -31.89
N ASN A 80 -16.35 3.60 -32.45
CA ASN A 80 -16.68 3.46 -33.86
C ASN A 80 -18.00 4.22 -34.04
N ASP A 81 -17.90 5.33 -34.77
CA ASP A 81 -19.02 6.16 -35.14
C ASP A 81 -19.83 5.44 -36.23
N ASP A 82 -20.39 4.29 -35.88
CA ASP A 82 -21.36 3.56 -36.71
C ASP A 82 -22.74 4.25 -36.63
N SER A 83 -22.83 5.46 -36.05
CA SER A 83 -24.06 6.22 -35.89
C SER A 83 -24.47 7.00 -37.15
N PHE A 84 -23.59 7.10 -38.15
CA PHE A 84 -23.87 7.79 -39.42
C PHE A 84 -24.43 6.89 -40.53
N ASP A 85 -24.43 5.55 -40.38
CA ASP A 85 -24.97 4.63 -41.40
C ASP A 85 -26.50 4.45 -41.33
N PHE A 86 -27.19 5.02 -40.33
CA PHE A 86 -28.66 4.97 -40.23
C PHE A 86 -29.38 6.20 -40.82
N LEU A 87 -28.63 7.19 -41.33
CA LEU A 87 -29.19 8.47 -41.82
C LEU A 87 -28.92 8.78 -43.30
N MET A 88 -28.51 7.80 -44.10
CA MET A 88 -28.39 7.92 -45.58
C MET A 88 -29.22 6.86 -46.30
#